data_AF-A0A930U9R0-F1
#
_entry.id   AF-A0A930U9R0-F1
#
_cell.length_a   1.000
_cell.length_b   1.000
_cell.length_c   1.000
_cell.angle_alpha   90.00
_cell.angle_beta   90.00
_cell.angle_gamma   90.00
#
_symmetry.space_group_name_H-M   'P 1'
#
loop_
_entity.id
_entity.type
_entity.pdbx_description
1 polymer ?
#
loop_
_entity_poly.entity_id
_entity_poly.type
_entity_poly.pdbx_seq_one_letter_code
_entity_poly.pdbx_strand_id
1 'polypeptide(L)'
;MSTLFLLLRTVHDLPMKTNYSEPKILTGSVEFSQWNKLSKQAQQEAISKDWYVYFSFRDPQTEKLKRESNIKLEANKIKTANERFKYLRSIQQNLSILLKRGYNPYQDNAELTNK
;
A
#
# COMPACT_ATOMS: atom_id res chain seq x y z
N MET A 1 12.21 -39.66 20.90
CA MET A 1 11.88 -38.33 20.33
C MET A 1 11.26 -38.54 18.96
N SER A 2 9.97 -38.26 18.83
CA SER A 2 9.16 -38.65 17.66
C SER A 2 9.55 -37.86 16.41
N THR A 3 9.83 -38.56 15.32
CA THR A 3 10.13 -38.05 13.97
C THR A 3 9.05 -37.10 13.43
N LEU A 4 7.84 -37.14 13.98
CA LEU A 4 6.75 -36.24 13.62
C LEU A 4 7.07 -34.76 13.93
N PHE A 5 7.79 -34.46 15.02
CA PHE A 5 8.17 -33.09 15.38
C PHE A 5 9.19 -32.47 14.41
N LEU A 6 9.95 -33.28 13.68
CA LEU A 6 10.90 -32.81 12.67
C LEU A 6 10.22 -32.44 11.35
N LEU A 7 9.12 -33.11 10.99
CA LEU A 7 8.32 -32.81 9.79
C LEU A 7 7.50 -31.52 9.91
N LEU A 8 7.07 -31.13 11.12
CA LEU A 8 6.37 -29.85 11.32
C LEU A 8 7.28 -28.62 11.12
N ARG A 9 8.60 -28.76 11.29
CA ARG A 9 9.53 -27.63 11.12
C ARG A 9 9.72 -27.26 9.64
N THR A 10 9.75 -28.24 8.74
CA THR A 10 10.04 -27.97 7.31
C THR A 10 8.87 -27.33 6.56
N VAL A 11 7.64 -27.43 7.06
CA VAL A 11 6.45 -26.74 6.51
C VAL A 11 6.36 -25.28 6.99
N HIS A 12 6.99 -24.93 8.13
CA HIS A 12 6.95 -23.59 8.71
C HIS A 12 8.04 -22.64 8.19
N ASP A 13 8.98 -23.14 7.38
CA ASP A 13 10.07 -22.33 6.80
C ASP A 13 9.75 -21.75 5.40
N LEU A 14 8.53 -21.96 4.88
CA LEU A 14 8.04 -21.16 3.75
C LEU A 14 7.61 -19.80 4.31
N PRO A 15 8.07 -18.65 3.76
CA PRO A 15 7.57 -17.36 4.18
C PRO A 15 6.05 -17.39 4.01
N MET A 16 5.33 -17.31 5.13
CA MET A 16 3.87 -17.30 5.11
C MET A 16 3.41 -16.28 4.06
N LYS A 17 2.50 -16.71 3.18
CA LYS A 17 1.93 -15.81 2.16
C LYS A 17 1.39 -14.58 2.87
N THR A 18 1.91 -13.41 2.56
CA THR A 18 1.45 -12.16 3.17
C THR A 18 -0.02 -11.94 2.85
N ASN A 19 -0.76 -11.37 3.80
CA ASN A 19 -2.18 -11.03 3.60
C ASN A 19 -2.36 -9.72 2.85
N TYR A 20 -1.29 -8.99 2.56
CA TYR A 20 -1.35 -7.74 1.83
C TYR A 20 -0.15 -7.57 0.90
N SER A 21 -0.31 -6.72 -0.10
CA SER A 21 0.80 -6.20 -0.91
C SER A 21 1.38 -4.94 -0.26
N GLU A 22 2.66 -4.67 -0.46
CA GLU A 22 3.23 -3.38 -0.05
C GLU A 22 2.44 -2.21 -0.66
N PRO A 23 2.06 -1.20 0.15
CA PRO A 23 1.43 0.01 -0.35
C PRO A 23 2.30 0.72 -1.39
N LYS A 24 1.70 1.17 -2.48
CA LYS A 24 2.37 1.88 -3.58
C LYS A 24 1.67 3.19 -3.89
N ILE A 25 2.43 4.18 -4.35
CA ILE A 25 1.90 5.48 -4.78
C ILE A 25 1.77 5.44 -6.30
N LEU A 26 0.60 5.83 -6.81
CA LEU A 26 0.42 6.15 -8.22
C LEU A 26 0.43 7.67 -8.41
N THR A 27 1.28 8.15 -9.32
CA THR A 27 1.44 9.57 -9.64
C THR A 27 1.00 9.88 -11.07
N GLY A 28 -0.29 9.74 -11.38
CA GLY A 28 -0.84 10.16 -12.68
C GLY A 28 -0.22 9.49 -13.90
N SER A 29 0.09 8.20 -13.80
CA SER A 29 0.74 7.38 -14.84
C SER A 29 2.19 7.75 -15.20
N VAL A 30 2.88 8.53 -14.36
CA VAL A 30 4.33 8.77 -14.49
C VAL A 30 5.09 8.22 -13.28
N GLU A 31 6.39 7.97 -13.44
CA GLU A 31 7.28 7.64 -12.32
C GLU A 31 7.79 8.94 -11.67
N PHE A 32 7.51 9.15 -10.39
CA PHE A 32 7.89 10.39 -9.70
C PHE A 32 9.41 10.65 -9.67
N SER A 33 10.24 9.60 -9.68
CA SER A 33 11.72 9.74 -9.74
C SER A 33 12.18 10.47 -11.01
N GLN A 34 11.38 10.42 -12.08
CA GLN A 34 11.65 11.05 -13.36
C GLN A 34 10.99 12.42 -13.50
N TRP A 35 10.31 12.94 -12.45
CA TRP A 35 9.51 14.17 -12.51
C TRP A 35 10.24 15.35 -13.15
N ASN A 36 11.47 15.62 -12.70
CA ASN A 36 12.30 16.73 -13.17
C ASN A 36 12.81 16.55 -14.62
N LYS A 37 12.71 15.35 -15.18
CA LYS A 37 13.07 15.02 -16.57
C LYS A 37 11.88 15.12 -17.53
N LEU A 38 10.65 15.18 -17.00
CA LEU A 38 9.44 15.28 -17.81
C LEU A 38 9.32 16.66 -18.46
N SER A 39 8.67 16.71 -19.64
CA SER A 39 8.26 17.97 -20.23
C SER A 39 7.18 18.66 -19.37
N LYS A 40 7.06 19.98 -19.46
CA LYS A 40 6.01 20.74 -18.75
C LYS A 40 4.59 20.21 -19.08
N GLN A 41 4.36 19.80 -20.32
CA GLN A 41 3.09 19.22 -20.75
C GLN A 41 2.82 17.88 -20.05
N ALA A 42 3.81 16.98 -20.00
CA ALA A 42 3.68 15.71 -19.31
C ALA A 42 3.49 15.88 -17.79
N GLN A 43 4.17 16.86 -17.17
CA GLN A 43 3.95 17.21 -15.76
C GLN A 43 2.51 17.70 -15.53
N GLN A 44 1.98 18.56 -16.40
CA GLN A 44 0.63 19.08 -16.29
C GLN A 44 -0.42 17.97 -16.46
N GLU A 45 -0.21 17.07 -17.42
CA GLU A 45 -1.08 15.91 -17.63
C GLU A 45 -1.03 14.93 -16.45
N ALA A 46 0.14 14.72 -15.85
CA ALA A 46 0.26 13.89 -14.66
C ALA A 46 -0.46 14.52 -13.45
N ILE A 47 -0.38 15.84 -13.24
CA ILE A 47 -1.05 16.54 -12.14
C ILE A 47 -2.58 16.56 -12.31
N SER A 48 -3.09 16.60 -13.54
CA SER A 48 -4.54 16.61 -13.80
C SER A 48 -5.21 15.25 -13.50
N LYS A 49 -4.43 14.17 -13.47
CA LYS A 49 -4.89 12.83 -13.09
C LYS A 49 -4.91 12.66 -11.58
N ASP A 50 -5.71 11.69 -11.12
CA ASP A 50 -5.75 11.31 -9.70
C ASP A 50 -4.43 10.67 -9.25
N TRP A 51 -3.92 11.12 -8.11
CA TRP A 51 -2.84 10.48 -7.38
C TRP A 51 -3.41 9.81 -6.14
N TYR A 52 -2.88 8.65 -5.78
CA TYR A 52 -3.36 7.88 -4.64
C TYR A 52 -2.36 6.84 -4.15
N VAL A 53 -2.53 6.41 -2.91
CA VAL A 53 -1.94 5.18 -2.39
C VAL A 53 -2.87 4.01 -2.70
N TYR A 54 -2.30 2.87 -3.09
CA TYR A 54 -3.04 1.65 -3.28
C TYR A 54 -2.30 0.45 -2.70
N PHE A 55 -3.07 -0.56 -2.33
CA PHE A 55 -2.59 -1.86 -1.87
C PHE A 55 -3.66 -2.89 -2.18
N SER A 56 -3.28 -4.16 -2.10
CA SER A 56 -4.20 -5.28 -2.14
C SER A 56 -4.18 -5.99 -0.79
N PHE A 57 -5.33 -6.51 -0.39
CA PHE A 57 -5.47 -7.38 0.79
C PHE A 57 -6.07 -8.73 0.36
N ARG A 58 -5.76 -9.77 1.12
CA ARG A 58 -6.24 -11.12 0.86
C ARG A 58 -7.71 -11.18 1.25
N ASP A 59 -8.55 -11.36 0.26
CA ASP A 59 -9.99 -11.50 0.45
C ASP A 59 -10.24 -12.79 1.25
N PRO A 60 -10.96 -12.72 2.39
CA PRO A 60 -11.15 -13.87 3.27
C PRO A 60 -12.05 -14.95 2.67
N GLN A 61 -12.84 -14.64 1.65
CA GLN A 61 -13.73 -15.61 0.98
C GLN A 61 -13.02 -16.32 -0.17
N THR A 62 -12.21 -15.59 -0.95
CA THR A 62 -11.58 -16.13 -2.17
C THR A 62 -10.11 -16.53 -1.98
N GLU A 63 -9.51 -16.15 -0.85
CA GLU A 63 -8.09 -16.30 -0.52
C GLU A 63 -7.13 -15.65 -1.53
N LYS A 64 -7.62 -14.79 -2.44
CA LYS A 64 -6.81 -14.09 -3.44
C LYS A 64 -6.53 -12.66 -3.00
N LEU A 65 -5.40 -12.10 -3.44
CA LEU A 65 -5.14 -10.67 -3.25
C LEU A 65 -6.10 -9.86 -4.13
N LYS A 66 -6.94 -9.07 -3.48
CA LYS A 66 -7.90 -8.16 -4.11
C LYS A 66 -7.45 -6.74 -3.84
N ARG A 67 -7.55 -5.89 -4.86
CA ARG A 67 -7.18 -4.47 -4.74
C ARG A 67 -8.20 -3.75 -3.86
N GLU A 68 -7.72 -3.08 -2.83
CA GLU A 68 -8.55 -2.28 -1.94
C GLU A 68 -8.81 -0.88 -2.53
N SER A 69 -9.79 -0.17 -1.96
CA SER A 69 -10.14 1.18 -2.37
C SER A 69 -8.94 2.12 -2.36
N ASN A 70 -8.78 2.90 -3.43
CA ASN A 70 -7.66 3.84 -3.55
C ASN A 70 -7.75 4.94 -2.48
N ILE A 71 -6.64 5.21 -1.79
CA ILE A 71 -6.56 6.23 -0.74
C ILE A 71 -6.05 7.53 -1.38
N LYS A 72 -6.99 8.41 -1.71
CA LYS A 72 -6.72 9.74 -2.29
C LYS A 72 -6.56 10.82 -1.21
N LEU A 73 -7.49 10.85 -0.26
CA LEU A 73 -7.64 11.92 0.74
C LEU A 73 -7.51 13.31 0.07
N GLU A 74 -6.83 14.25 0.72
CA GLU A 74 -6.66 15.63 0.22
C GLU A 74 -5.55 15.77 -0.85
N ALA A 75 -4.92 14.67 -1.28
CA ALA A 75 -3.75 14.73 -2.17
C ALA A 75 -4.05 15.51 -3.47
N ASN A 76 -5.19 15.25 -4.10
CA ASN A 76 -5.52 15.85 -5.40
C ASN A 76 -5.92 17.33 -5.32
N LYS A 77 -6.07 17.89 -4.10
CA LYS A 77 -6.24 19.33 -3.88
C LYS A 77 -4.90 20.08 -3.80
N ILE A 78 -3.81 19.37 -3.50
CA ILE A 78 -2.46 19.93 -3.44
C ILE A 78 -1.97 20.24 -4.86
N LYS A 79 -1.57 21.49 -5.11
CA LYS A 79 -1.22 21.96 -6.46
C LYS A 79 0.19 21.58 -6.90
N THR A 80 1.14 21.50 -5.97
CA THR A 80 2.53 21.20 -6.31
C THR A 80 2.79 19.68 -6.25
N ALA A 81 3.49 19.16 -7.26
CA ALA A 81 3.78 17.73 -7.35
C ALA A 81 4.61 17.23 -6.16
N ASN A 82 5.59 18.03 -5.73
CA ASN A 82 6.46 17.70 -4.60
C ASN A 82 5.69 17.60 -3.28
N GLU A 83 4.81 18.55 -2.97
CA GLU A 83 3.99 18.49 -1.75
C GLU A 83 2.98 17.35 -1.84
N ARG A 84 2.34 17.17 -3.01
CA ARG A 84 1.38 16.08 -3.25
C ARG A 84 2.04 14.71 -3.04
N PHE A 85 3.26 14.52 -3.55
CA PHE A 85 4.03 13.29 -3.35
C PHE A 85 4.43 13.09 -1.88
N LYS A 86 4.94 14.13 -1.21
CA LYS A 86 5.30 14.05 0.22
C LYS A 86 4.10 13.68 1.08
N TYR A 87 2.93 14.24 0.79
CA TYR A 87 1.67 13.92 1.45
C TYR A 87 1.30 12.43 1.27
N LEU A 88 1.31 11.93 0.03
CA LEU A 88 1.02 10.52 -0.25
C LEU A 88 2.08 9.59 0.33
N ARG A 89 3.35 10.02 0.43
CA ARG A 89 4.42 9.25 1.06
C ARG A 89 4.17 9.05 2.56
N SER A 90 3.68 10.08 3.26
CA SER A 90 3.28 9.95 4.67
C SER A 90 2.13 8.94 4.82
N ILE A 91 1.10 9.03 3.97
CA ILE A 91 -0.01 8.05 3.96
C ILE A 91 0.50 6.63 3.71
N GLN A 92 1.37 6.44 2.72
CA GLN A 92 1.95 5.14 2.38
C GLN A 92 2.72 4.54 3.56
N GLN A 93 3.52 5.36 4.26
CA GLN A 93 4.28 4.92 5.44
C GLN A 93 3.36 4.53 6.60
N ASN A 94 2.37 5.37 6.90
CA ASN A 94 1.41 5.09 7.96
C ASN A 94 0.60 3.82 7.66
N LEU A 95 0.14 3.65 6.42
CA LEU A 95 -0.54 2.42 6.00
C LEU A 95 0.37 1.19 6.11
N SER A 96 1.64 1.31 5.74
CA SER A 96 2.61 0.22 5.92
C SER A 96 2.77 -0.17 7.39
N ILE A 97 2.80 0.80 8.30
CA ILE A 97 2.86 0.56 9.75
C ILE A 97 1.58 -0.12 10.23
N LEU A 98 0.41 0.36 9.83
CA LEU A 98 -0.88 -0.23 10.20
C LEU A 98 -1.00 -1.69 9.74
N LEU A 99 -0.65 -1.97 8.48
CA LEU A 99 -0.66 -3.33 7.94
C LEU A 99 0.29 -4.26 8.71
N LYS A 100 1.49 -3.78 9.09
CA LYS A 100 2.42 -4.54 9.94
C LYS A 100 1.91 -4.76 11.36
N ARG A 101 1.07 -3.86 11.87
CA ARG A 101 0.39 -3.99 13.18
C ARG A 101 -0.85 -4.90 13.13
N GLY A 102 -1.22 -5.41 11.96
CA GLY A 102 -2.35 -6.33 11.80
C GLY A 102 -3.64 -5.70 11.28
N TYR A 103 -3.59 -4.49 10.71
CA TYR A 103 -4.77 -3.87 10.08
C TYR A 103 -5.41 -4.80 9.05
N ASN A 104 -6.73 -4.95 9.12
CA ASN A 104 -7.52 -5.77 8.22
C ASN A 104 -8.74 -4.98 7.71
N PRO A 105 -8.87 -4.71 6.38
CA PRO A 105 -9.99 -3.95 5.84
C PRO A 105 -11.35 -4.65 5.96
N TYR A 106 -11.39 -5.94 6.33
CA TYR A 106 -12.60 -6.74 6.48
C TYR A 106 -13.07 -6.89 7.94
N GLN A 107 -12.43 -6.19 8.88
CA GLN A 107 -12.70 -6.30 10.32
C GLN A 107 -12.70 -4.93 11.00
N ASP A 108 -13.18 -4.88 12.24
CA ASP A 108 -13.02 -3.70 13.09
C ASP A 108 -11.55 -3.56 13.52
N ASN A 109 -11.01 -2.35 13.38
CA ASN A 109 -9.62 -2.01 13.67
C ASN A 109 -9.46 -1.03 14.84
N ALA A 110 -10.51 -0.81 15.65
CA ALA A 110 -10.50 0.17 16.75
C ALA A 110 -9.33 0.00 17.75
N GLU A 111 -8.83 -1.21 17.95
CA GLU A 111 -7.71 -1.47 18.86
C GLU A 111 -6.36 -0.93 18.33
N LEU A 112 -6.25 -0.72 17.01
CA LEU A 112 -5.03 -0.24 16.36
C LEU A 112 -4.88 1.29 16.42
N THR A 113 -5.95 2.02 16.73
CA THR A 113 -5.96 3.49 16.78
C THR A 113 -5.62 4.08 18.14
N ASN A 114 -5.48 3.25 19.18
CA ASN A 114 -5.36 3.68 20.57
C ASN A 114 -3.92 3.68 21.13
N LYS A 115 -2.88 3.62 20.28
CA LYS A 115 -1.47 3.56 20.70
C LYS A 115 -0.52 4.39 19.85
#